data_AF-A0A9D4JPD7-F1
#
_entry.id   AF-A0A9D4JPD7-F1
#
_cell.length_a   1.000
_cell.length_b   1.000
_cell.length_c   1.000
_cell.angle_alpha   90.00
_cell.angle_beta   90.00
_cell.angle_gamma   90.00
#
_symmetry.space_group_name_H-M   'P 1'
#
loop_
_entity.id
_entity.type
_entity.pdbx_description
1 polymer ?
#
loop_
_entity_poly.entity_id
_entity_poly.type
_entity_poly.pdbx_seq_one_letter_code
_entity_poly.pdbx_strand_id
1 'polypeptide(L)'
;MRARAMDFVYWPDITIDIARIRDQSTHGPRSAKSNPMQPPSDLTLPDYPFQMISSDYFTFNSKEYVITVDRYSNWTWYKDQSQVPKSL
;
A
#
# COMPACT_ATOMS: atom_id res chain seq x y z
N MET A 1 15.17 -12.77 19.54
CA MET A 1 15.59 -13.37 20.82
C MET A 1 15.87 -14.86 20.62
N ARG A 2 17.00 -15.21 20.01
CA ARG A 2 17.51 -16.60 19.96
C ARG A 2 18.94 -16.64 20.50
N ALA A 3 19.76 -15.71 20.01
CA ALA A 3 21.16 -15.55 20.44
C ALA A 3 21.35 -15.46 21.97
N ARG A 4 20.58 -14.62 22.67
CA ARG A 4 20.77 -14.39 24.12
C ARG A 4 20.39 -15.56 25.02
N ALA A 5 19.55 -16.50 24.58
CA ALA A 5 19.17 -17.65 25.41
C ALA A 5 20.19 -18.79 25.29
N MET A 6 20.76 -18.96 24.10
CA MET A 6 21.78 -19.96 23.81
C MET A 6 23.12 -19.70 24.50
N ASP A 7 23.39 -18.44 24.88
CA ASP A 7 24.61 -18.05 25.62
C ASP A 7 24.60 -18.52 27.09
N PHE A 8 23.45 -18.90 27.66
CA PHE A 8 23.32 -19.17 29.11
C PHE A 8 22.69 -20.53 29.47
N VAL A 9 21.83 -21.11 28.62
CA VAL A 9 21.10 -22.34 28.96
C VAL A 9 20.91 -23.22 27.71
N TYR A 10 21.12 -24.52 27.86
CA TYR A 10 20.90 -25.51 26.80
C TYR A 10 20.02 -26.67 27.30
N TRP A 11 19.00 -27.04 26.53
CA TRP A 11 18.26 -28.29 26.65
C TRP A 11 17.76 -28.74 25.26
N PRO A 12 17.45 -30.04 25.06
CA PRO A 12 16.90 -30.54 23.80
C PRO A 12 15.63 -29.78 23.41
N ASP A 13 15.47 -29.45 22.13
CA ASP A 13 14.27 -28.78 21.59
C ASP A 13 13.95 -27.36 22.11
N ILE A 14 14.89 -26.67 22.77
CA ILE A 14 14.76 -25.26 23.20
C ILE A 14 14.21 -24.32 22.11
N THR A 15 14.57 -24.54 20.85
CA THR A 15 14.10 -23.72 19.72
C THR A 15 12.59 -23.90 19.47
N ILE A 16 12.07 -25.11 19.65
CA ILE A 16 10.66 -25.45 19.48
C ILE A 16 9.85 -24.82 20.62
N ASP A 17 10.35 -24.92 21.86
CA ASP A 17 9.70 -24.31 23.02
C ASP A 17 9.62 -22.79 22.94
N ILE A 18 10.70 -22.11 22.52
CA ILE A 18 10.70 -20.65 22.32
C ILE A 18 9.65 -20.24 21.26
N ALA A 19 9.54 -21.01 20.17
CA ALA A 19 8.55 -20.76 19.14
C ALA A 19 7.11 -20.94 19.67
N ARG A 20 6.87 -22.01 20.43
CA ARG A 20 5.59 -22.32 21.06
C ARG A 20 5.14 -21.21 22.03
N ILE A 21 6.04 -20.75 22.90
CA ILE A 21 5.74 -19.68 23.88
C ILE A 21 5.41 -18.36 23.17
N ARG A 22 6.13 -18.05 22.08
CA ARG A 22 5.84 -16.86 21.26
C ARG A 22 4.44 -16.92 20.64
N ASP A 23 4.07 -18.08 20.12
CA ASP A 23 2.79 -18.30 19.44
C ASP A 23 1.59 -18.28 20.41
N GLN A 24 1.80 -18.79 21.64
CA GLN A 24 0.78 -18.82 22.70
C GLN A 24 0.62 -17.47 23.43
N SER A 25 1.45 -16.47 23.15
CA SER A 25 1.41 -15.19 23.85
C SER A 25 0.18 -14.35 23.46
N THR A 26 -0.59 -13.88 24.45
CA THR A 26 -1.77 -13.01 24.29
C THR A 26 -1.44 -11.63 23.71
N HIS A 27 -0.17 -11.23 23.73
CA HIS A 27 0.34 -9.97 23.17
C HIS A 27 0.77 -10.11 21.70
N GLY A 28 0.30 -11.16 21.01
CA GLY A 28 0.84 -11.70 19.76
C GLY A 28 0.97 -10.76 18.55
N PRO A 29 0.79 -11.27 17.31
CA PRO A 29 1.23 -10.58 16.08
C PRO A 29 0.61 -9.21 15.81
N ARG A 30 -0.35 -8.74 16.62
CA ARG A 30 -0.92 -7.39 16.58
C ARG A 30 0.13 -6.28 16.72
N SER A 31 1.20 -6.53 17.49
CA SER A 31 2.32 -5.58 17.63
C SER A 31 3.53 -5.96 16.77
N ALA A 32 3.44 -7.07 16.02
CA ALA A 32 4.49 -7.46 15.10
C ALA A 32 4.43 -6.54 13.88
N LYS A 33 5.60 -6.06 13.43
CA LYS A 33 5.69 -5.37 12.14
C LYS A 33 5.18 -6.30 11.06
N SER A 34 4.26 -5.84 10.23
CA SER A 34 3.87 -6.56 9.02
C SER A 34 5.12 -6.78 8.17
N ASN A 35 5.16 -7.91 7.44
CA ASN A 35 6.16 -8.08 6.40
C ASN A 35 6.09 -6.88 5.44
N PRO A 36 7.22 -6.36 4.94
CA PRO A 36 7.19 -5.30 3.94
C PRO A 36 6.24 -5.70 2.80
N MET A 37 5.44 -4.73 2.37
CA MET A 37 4.57 -4.91 1.21
C MET A 37 5.45 -5.28 0.01
N GLN A 38 4.95 -6.20 -0.82
CA GLN A 38 5.64 -6.59 -2.04
C GLN A 38 5.96 -5.33 -2.89
N PRO A 39 7.11 -5.28 -3.59
CA PRO A 39 7.42 -4.16 -4.47
C PRO A 39 6.25 -3.90 -5.43
N PRO A 40 5.92 -2.63 -5.72
CA PRO A 40 4.92 -2.31 -6.73
C PRO A 40 5.26 -3.01 -8.05
N SER A 41 4.26 -3.57 -8.73
CA SER A 41 4.44 -4.11 -10.08
C SER A 41 4.85 -2.99 -11.05
N ASP A 42 5.68 -3.33 -12.03
CA ASP A 42 6.04 -2.40 -13.10
C ASP A 42 4.78 -1.87 -13.80
N LEU A 43 4.79 -0.57 -14.08
CA LEU A 43 3.69 0.08 -14.77
C LEU A 43 3.79 -0.20 -16.26
N THR A 44 2.73 -0.76 -16.85
CA THR A 44 2.60 -0.86 -18.30
C THR A 44 2.52 0.55 -18.89
N LEU A 45 3.37 0.84 -19.88
CA LEU A 45 3.31 2.07 -20.66
C LEU A 45 2.30 1.90 -21.80
N PRO A 46 1.52 2.94 -22.14
CA PRO A 46 0.71 2.95 -23.34
C PRO A 46 1.58 3.05 -24.59
N ASP A 47 1.10 2.46 -25.69
CA ASP A 47 1.71 2.48 -27.03
C ASP A 47 1.17 3.64 -27.89
N TYR A 48 -0.03 4.13 -27.60
CA TYR A 48 -0.68 5.21 -28.35
C TYR A 48 -1.52 6.16 -27.46
N PRO A 49 -1.80 7.40 -27.93
CA PRO A 49 -2.59 8.38 -27.18
C PRO A 49 -3.96 7.85 -26.76
N PHE A 50 -4.39 8.20 -25.54
CA PHE A 50 -5.69 7.85 -24.94
C PHE A 50 -5.90 6.35 -24.66
N GLN A 51 -4.88 5.50 -24.81
CA GLN A 51 -4.95 4.08 -24.46
C GLN A 51 -5.07 3.86 -22.95
N MET A 52 -4.40 4.70 -22.16
CA MET A 52 -4.41 4.64 -20.71
C MET A 52 -4.67 6.04 -20.17
N ILE A 53 -5.78 6.18 -19.43
CA ILE A 53 -6.21 7.45 -18.84
C ILE A 53 -6.17 7.29 -17.32
N SER A 54 -5.62 8.28 -16.64
CA SER A 54 -5.69 8.39 -15.19
C SER A 54 -6.50 9.62 -14.82
N SER A 55 -7.45 9.46 -13.91
CA SER A 55 -8.25 10.57 -13.39
C SER A 55 -8.25 10.55 -11.87
N ASP A 56 -8.23 11.73 -11.29
CA ASP A 56 -8.33 11.90 -9.84
C ASP A 56 -9.14 13.15 -9.49
N TYR A 57 -9.68 13.16 -8.28
CA TYR A 57 -10.39 14.28 -7.71
C TYR A 57 -9.44 15.11 -6.85
N PHE A 58 -9.52 16.43 -6.97
CA PHE A 58 -8.83 17.32 -6.07
C PHE A 58 -9.67 18.54 -5.73
N THR A 59 -9.39 19.10 -4.55
CA THR A 59 -10.06 20.31 -4.07
C THR A 59 -9.10 21.47 -4.16
N PHE A 60 -9.53 22.57 -4.79
CA PHE A 60 -8.76 23.80 -4.84
C PHE A 60 -9.70 24.99 -4.66
N ASN A 61 -9.34 25.94 -3.79
CA ASN A 61 -10.14 27.12 -3.50
C ASN A 61 -11.63 26.81 -3.18
N SER A 62 -11.87 25.81 -2.33
CA SER A 62 -13.21 25.32 -1.95
C SER A 62 -14.09 24.85 -3.12
N LYS A 63 -13.47 24.50 -4.26
CA LYS A 63 -14.13 23.89 -5.41
C LYS A 63 -13.55 22.51 -5.67
N GLU A 64 -14.40 21.61 -6.13
CA GLU A 64 -14.02 20.25 -6.52
C GLU A 64 -13.75 20.19 -8.01
N TYR A 65 -12.63 19.56 -8.37
CA TYR A 65 -12.20 19.39 -9.73
C TYR A 65 -11.92 17.91 -9.99
N VAL A 66 -12.13 17.51 -11.24
CA VAL A 66 -11.55 16.27 -11.77
C VAL A 66 -10.44 16.65 -12.70
N ILE A 67 -9.26 16.11 -12.47
CA ILE A 67 -8.17 16.12 -13.43
C ILE A 67 -8.15 14.78 -14.15
N THR A 68 -7.87 14.84 -15.45
CA THR A 68 -7.68 13.67 -16.28
C THR A 68 -6.39 13.83 -17.06
N VAL A 69 -5.63 12.74 -17.15
CA VAL A 69 -4.31 12.68 -17.75
C VAL A 69 -4.25 11.54 -18.74
N ASP A 70 -3.85 11.83 -19.97
CA ASP A 70 -3.41 10.82 -20.92
C ASP A 70 -2.00 10.35 -20.54
N ARG A 71 -1.86 9.07 -20.19
CA ARG A 71 -0.59 8.49 -19.70
C ARG A 71 0.47 8.35 -20.79
N TYR A 72 0.08 8.45 -22.07
CA TYR A 72 1.02 8.39 -23.19
C TYR A 72 1.75 9.71 -23.37
N SER A 73 1.00 10.80 -23.51
CA SER A 73 1.56 12.14 -23.77
C SER A 73 1.79 12.97 -22.50
N ASN A 74 1.31 12.50 -21.34
CA ASN A 74 1.14 13.31 -20.13
C ASN A 74 0.28 14.58 -20.37
N TRP A 75 -0.58 14.57 -21.40
CA TRP A 75 -1.51 15.66 -21.64
C TRP A 75 -2.60 15.67 -20.57
N THR A 76 -2.76 16.80 -19.88
CA THR A 76 -3.69 16.95 -18.75
C THR A 76 -4.82 17.92 -19.07
N TRP A 77 -6.03 17.59 -18.64
CA TRP A 77 -7.18 18.50 -18.66
C TRP A 77 -7.97 18.40 -17.36
N TYR A 78 -8.59 19.50 -16.94
CA TYR A 78 -9.38 19.54 -15.71
C TYR A 78 -10.79 20.06 -15.98
N LYS A 79 -11.74 19.64 -15.14
CA LYS A 79 -13.12 20.10 -15.18
C LYS A 79 -13.62 20.42 -13.78
N ASP A 80 -14.24 21.59 -13.64
CA ASP A 80 -14.95 21.99 -12.42
C ASP A 80 -16.22 21.13 -12.26
N GLN A 81 -16.34 20.44 -11.13
CA GLN A 81 -17.49 19.57 -10.84
C GLN A 81 -18.78 20.36 -10.64
N SER A 82 -18.70 21.61 -10.20
CA SER A 82 -19.90 22.46 -10.02
C SER A 82 -20.64 22.77 -11.32
N GLN A 83 -19.97 22.61 -12.47
CA GLN A 83 -20.53 22.86 -13.79
C GLN A 83 -21.12 21.60 -14.44
N VAL A 84 -21.00 20.44 -13.80
CA VAL A 84 -21.59 19.19 -14.31
C VAL A 84 -23.04 19.11 -13.82
N PRO A 85 -24.03 18.99 -14.70
CA PRO A 85 -25.40 18.77 -14.27
C PRO A 85 -25.46 17.49 -13.45
N LYS A 86 -25.94 17.58 -12.21
CA LYS A 86 -26.18 16.40 -11.37
C LYS A 86 -27.23 15.56 -12.09
N SER A 87 -26.85 14.36 -12.55
CA SER A 87 -27.81 13.38 -13.04
C SER A 87 -28.78 13.08 -11.91
N LEU A 88 -30.07 13.28 -12.16
CA LEU A 88 -31.18 12.88 -11.28
C LEU A 88 -31.22 11.36 -11.10
#